data_AF-A0A1G5D8V3-F1
#
_entry.id   AF-A0A1G5D8V3-F1
#
_cell.length_a   1.000
_cell.length_b   1.000
_cell.length_c   1.000
_cell.angle_alpha   90.00
_cell.angle_beta   90.00
_cell.angle_gamma   90.00
#
_symmetry.space_group_name_H-M   'P 1'
#
loop_
_entity.id
_entity.type
_entity.pdbx_description
1 polymer ?
#
loop_
_entity_poly.entity_id
_entity_poly.type
_entity_poly.pdbx_seq_one_letter_code
_entity_poly.pdbx_strand_id
1 'polypeptide(L)'
;MKELCISIELDPVKDGISFGSAEVTRPDAHAVIIGTNGQVKQISMSEAVGVINALDKCGSAFTLGSSDYSVIYNKTKVFMADLQDYLVGSVLIMHYDPDNGSLSPVYDMEIGELMELFEAQLDTLRSGDVSFAALRIG
;
A
#
# COMPACT_ATOMS: atom_id res chain seq x y z
N MET A 1 -9.29 2.98 -32.10
CA MET A 1 -8.72 2.32 -30.90
C MET A 1 -7.22 2.38 -31.04
N LYS A 2 -6.47 2.67 -29.98
CA LYS A 2 -5.00 2.65 -30.05
C LYS A 2 -4.55 1.21 -29.85
N GLU A 3 -3.94 0.61 -30.87
CA GLU A 3 -3.55 -0.80 -30.86
C GLU A 3 -2.14 -0.95 -30.28
N LEU A 4 -1.99 -1.93 -29.39
CA LEU A 4 -0.72 -2.45 -28.93
C LEU A 4 -0.24 -3.46 -29.97
N CYS A 5 0.94 -3.27 -30.55
CA CYS A 5 1.55 -4.24 -31.46
C CYS A 5 2.85 -4.78 -30.87
N ILE A 6 2.95 -6.10 -30.78
CA ILE A 6 4.09 -6.84 -30.24
C ILE A 6 4.66 -7.66 -31.39
N SER A 7 5.96 -7.51 -31.67
CA SER A 7 6.68 -8.27 -32.70
C SER A 7 7.84 -9.02 -32.06
N ILE A 8 7.82 -10.35 -32.13
CA ILE A 8 8.86 -11.22 -31.58
C ILE A 8 9.20 -12.26 -32.65
N GLU A 9 10.35 -12.08 -33.31
CA GLU A 9 10.88 -12.89 -34.40
C GLU A 9 12.19 -13.60 -34.01
N LEU A 10 12.57 -13.58 -32.73
CA LEU A 10 13.87 -14.05 -32.22
C LEU A 10 15.05 -13.28 -32.83
N ASP A 11 14.79 -12.05 -33.27
CA ASP A 11 15.80 -11.11 -33.76
C ASP A 11 15.90 -9.97 -32.73
N PRO A 12 16.90 -9.97 -31.84
CA PRO A 12 17.00 -8.98 -30.76
C PRO A 12 17.16 -7.53 -31.27
N VAL A 13 17.37 -7.34 -32.58
CA VAL A 13 17.43 -6.01 -33.21
C VAL A 13 16.05 -5.53 -33.65
N LYS A 14 15.14 -6.44 -34.01
CA LYS A 14 13.79 -6.12 -34.55
C LYS A 14 12.67 -6.40 -33.55
N ASP A 15 12.91 -7.30 -32.61
CA ASP A 15 11.97 -7.65 -31.57
C ASP A 15 11.63 -6.43 -30.71
N GLY A 16 10.36 -6.25 -30.40
CA GLY A 16 9.94 -5.10 -29.62
C GLY A 16 8.44 -4.91 -29.55
N ILE A 17 8.09 -3.78 -28.95
CA ILE A 17 6.72 -3.37 -28.69
C ILE A 17 6.51 -1.97 -29.26
N SER A 18 5.38 -1.77 -29.92
CA SER A 18 4.92 -0.45 -30.34
C SER A 18 3.56 -0.20 -29.72
N PHE A 19 3.46 0.87 -28.93
CA PHE A 19 2.27 1.23 -28.19
C PHE A 19 1.78 2.61 -28.60
N GLY A 20 0.46 2.77 -28.69
CA GLY A 20 -0.17 4.07 -28.52
C GLY A 20 -0.01 4.58 -27.08
N SER A 21 -0.52 5.78 -26.76
CA SER A 21 -0.36 6.45 -25.45
C SER A 21 -1.04 5.77 -24.24
N ALA A 22 -1.24 4.45 -24.25
CA ALA A 22 -1.79 3.72 -23.10
C ALA A 22 -0.68 3.46 -22.08
N GLU A 23 -1.02 3.58 -20.80
CA GLU A 23 -0.12 3.28 -19.69
C GLU A 23 0.05 1.75 -19.59
N VAL A 24 1.29 1.26 -19.56
CA VAL A 24 1.61 -0.16 -19.38
C VAL A 24 1.84 -0.40 -17.89
N THR A 25 1.07 -1.30 -17.29
CA THR A 25 1.23 -1.68 -15.87
C THR A 25 1.65 -3.14 -15.73
N ARG A 26 2.42 -3.44 -14.68
CA ARG A 26 2.67 -4.82 -14.26
C ARG A 26 1.47 -5.32 -13.45
N PRO A 27 0.83 -6.43 -13.85
CA PRO A 27 -0.40 -6.89 -13.21
C PRO A 27 -0.20 -7.43 -11.80
N ASP A 28 1.05 -7.77 -11.43
CA ASP A 28 1.47 -8.34 -10.15
C ASP A 28 2.04 -7.30 -9.18
N ALA A 29 2.13 -6.03 -9.59
CA ALA A 29 2.75 -4.95 -8.84
C ALA A 29 1.67 -3.98 -8.32
N HIS A 30 1.53 -3.91 -7.00
CA HIS A 30 0.42 -3.19 -6.36
C HIS A 30 0.91 -2.20 -5.31
N ALA A 31 0.07 -1.22 -4.98
CA ALA A 31 0.04 -0.73 -3.61
C ALA A 31 -1.20 -1.32 -2.93
N VAL A 32 -1.12 -1.53 -1.62
CA VAL A 32 -2.16 -2.27 -0.88
C VAL A 32 -2.85 -1.34 0.09
N ILE A 33 -4.18 -1.22 0.01
CA ILE A 33 -4.97 -0.57 1.04
C ILE A 33 -5.48 -1.64 1.99
N ILE A 34 -5.19 -1.49 3.29
CA ILE A 34 -5.68 -2.39 4.33
C ILE A 34 -6.52 -1.60 5.34
N GLY A 35 -7.73 -2.08 5.58
CA GLY A 35 -8.61 -1.58 6.63
C GLY A 35 -8.34 -2.27 7.96
N THR A 36 -8.51 -1.57 9.08
CA THR A 36 -8.44 -2.18 10.42
C THR A 36 -9.57 -3.20 10.66
N ASN A 37 -10.54 -3.30 9.74
CA ASN A 37 -11.56 -4.33 9.70
C ASN A 37 -11.14 -5.60 8.91
N GLY A 38 -9.87 -5.71 8.49
CA GLY A 38 -9.34 -6.84 7.73
C GLY A 38 -9.64 -6.81 6.23
N GLN A 39 -10.33 -5.78 5.72
CA GLN A 39 -10.56 -5.64 4.28
C GLN A 39 -9.28 -5.21 3.56
N VAL A 40 -9.03 -5.79 2.39
CA VAL A 40 -7.85 -5.53 1.57
C VAL A 40 -8.29 -5.11 0.17
N LYS A 41 -7.62 -4.10 -0.37
CA LYS A 41 -7.77 -3.67 -1.75
C LYS A 41 -6.41 -3.44 -2.38
N GLN A 42 -6.09 -4.18 -3.43
CA GLN A 42 -4.96 -3.86 -4.32
C GLN A 42 -5.34 -2.70 -5.23
N ILE A 43 -4.43 -1.73 -5.39
CA ILE A 43 -4.58 -0.61 -6.30
C ILE A 43 -3.33 -0.48 -7.18
N SER A 44 -3.49 0.19 -8.32
CA SER A 44 -2.36 0.54 -9.18
C SER A 44 -1.45 1.58 -8.52
N MET A 45 -0.20 1.65 -8.98
CA MET A 45 0.75 2.67 -8.52
C MET A 45 0.30 4.10 -8.85
N SER A 46 -0.41 4.29 -9.97
CA SER A 46 -0.99 5.58 -10.35
C SER A 46 -2.08 6.02 -9.36
N GLU A 47 -2.95 5.10 -8.94
CA GLU A 47 -3.93 5.35 -7.88
C GLU A 47 -3.25 5.65 -6.54
N ALA A 48 -2.17 4.93 -6.20
CA ALA A 48 -1.41 5.15 -4.98
C ALA A 48 -0.82 6.56 -4.90
N VAL A 49 -0.25 7.07 -6.01
CA VAL A 49 0.21 8.47 -6.12
C VAL A 49 -0.94 9.44 -5.87
N GLY A 50 -2.14 9.15 -6.39
CA GLY A 50 -3.35 9.93 -6.12
C GLY A 50 -3.70 9.98 -4.63
N VAL A 51 -3.60 8.85 -3.92
CA VAL A 51 -3.83 8.77 -2.46
C VAL A 51 -2.78 9.57 -1.69
N ILE A 52 -1.49 9.41 -2.03
CA ILE A 52 -0.39 10.12 -1.36
C ILE A 52 -0.56 11.64 -1.54
N ASN A 53 -0.87 12.09 -2.75
CA ASN A 53 -1.12 13.51 -3.03
C ASN A 53 -2.34 14.04 -2.24
N ALA A 54 -3.39 13.24 -2.10
CA ALA A 54 -4.55 13.61 -1.29
C ALA A 54 -4.23 13.71 0.22
N LEU A 55 -3.17 13.03 0.67
CA LEU A 55 -2.68 13.05 2.05
C LEU A 55 -1.63 14.13 2.31
N ASP A 56 -1.17 14.92 1.34
CA ASP A 56 -0.05 15.88 1.47
C ASP A 56 0.00 16.66 2.80
N LYS A 57 -1.13 17.17 3.29
CA LYS A 57 -1.19 17.97 4.53
C LYS A 57 -1.50 17.19 5.80
N CYS A 58 -2.12 16.02 5.67
CA CYS A 58 -2.63 15.22 6.79
C CYS A 58 -2.00 13.83 6.87
N GLY A 59 -1.07 13.53 5.98
CA GLY A 59 -0.34 12.29 5.88
C GLY A 59 0.72 12.18 6.97
N SER A 60 0.93 10.96 7.40
CA SER A 60 2.12 10.50 8.11
C SER A 60 2.43 9.09 7.64
N ALA A 61 3.65 8.65 7.89
CA ALA A 61 4.08 7.31 7.57
C ALA A 61 4.97 6.75 8.67
N PHE A 62 4.93 5.43 8.86
CA PHE A 62 5.85 4.70 9.71
C PHE A 62 6.17 3.34 9.09
N THR A 63 7.22 2.67 9.58
CA THR A 63 7.59 1.34 9.13
C THR A 63 6.80 0.28 9.90
N LEU A 64 6.20 -0.69 9.19
CA LEU A 64 5.40 -1.74 9.81
C LEU A 64 6.30 -2.71 10.60
N GLY A 65 6.43 -2.50 11.91
CA GLY A 65 7.30 -3.32 12.75
C GLY A 65 8.77 -3.21 12.32
N SER A 66 9.42 -4.35 12.07
CA SER A 66 10.80 -4.44 11.58
C SER A 66 10.89 -4.87 10.11
N SER A 67 9.82 -4.66 9.33
CA SER A 67 9.76 -5.01 7.91
C SER A 67 10.17 -3.85 7.01
N ASP A 68 10.27 -4.11 5.70
CA ASP A 68 10.52 -3.09 4.69
C ASP A 68 9.22 -2.45 4.17
N TYR A 69 8.10 -2.60 4.89
CA TYR A 69 6.82 -1.98 4.51
C TYR A 69 6.62 -0.63 5.19
N SER A 70 6.27 0.40 4.42
CA SER A 70 5.79 1.66 4.94
C SER A 70 4.26 1.70 4.98
N VAL A 71 3.72 2.10 6.13
CA VAL A 71 2.32 2.35 6.37
C VAL A 71 2.07 3.84 6.27
N ILE A 72 1.28 4.26 5.28
CA ILE A 72 0.92 5.65 5.02
C ILE A 72 -0.54 5.86 5.41
N TYR A 73 -0.81 6.87 6.22
CA TYR A 73 -2.11 7.06 6.85
C TYR A 73 -2.44 8.52 7.12
N ASN A 74 -3.70 8.79 7.45
CA ASN A 74 -4.16 10.13 7.83
C ASN A 74 -3.95 10.36 9.33
N LYS A 75 -2.95 11.16 9.71
CA LYS A 75 -2.59 11.44 11.10
C LYS A 75 -3.68 12.19 11.88
N THR A 76 -4.59 12.88 11.20
CA THR A 76 -5.72 13.57 11.86
C THR A 76 -6.78 12.62 12.42
N LYS A 77 -6.66 11.31 12.10
CA LYS A 77 -7.54 10.24 12.58
C LYS A 77 -6.92 9.42 13.70
N VAL A 78 -5.71 9.76 14.13
CA VAL A 78 -5.06 9.12 15.27
C VAL A 78 -5.74 9.58 16.57
N PHE A 79 -5.92 8.64 17.48
CA PHE A 79 -6.40 8.89 18.84
C PHE A 79 -5.55 8.12 19.84
N MET A 80 -5.51 8.62 21.07
CA MET A 80 -4.74 7.99 22.14
C MET A 80 -5.65 7.11 23.00
N ALA A 81 -5.20 5.89 23.30
CA ALA A 81 -5.80 4.99 24.27
C ALA A 81 -4.68 4.26 25.03
N ASP A 82 -4.81 4.11 26.36
CA ASP A 82 -3.81 3.43 27.20
C ASP A 82 -2.36 3.90 26.97
N LEU A 83 -2.17 5.22 26.80
CA LEU A 83 -0.88 5.88 26.52
C LEU A 83 -0.22 5.48 25.19
N GLN A 84 -0.96 4.84 24.29
CA GLN A 84 -0.53 4.46 22.94
C GLN A 84 -1.39 5.17 21.89
N ASP A 85 -0.78 5.53 20.77
CA ASP A 85 -1.49 6.09 19.62
C ASP A 85 -2.05 4.98 18.72
N TYR A 86 -3.31 5.13 18.33
CA TYR A 86 -4.03 4.20 17.49
C TYR A 86 -4.69 4.88 16.30
N LEU A 87 -4.90 4.11 15.24
CA LEU A 87 -5.71 4.48 14.09
C LEU A 87 -6.84 3.47 13.90
N VAL A 88 -8.05 3.97 13.65
CA VAL A 88 -9.17 3.18 13.12
C VAL A 88 -9.51 3.72 11.74
N GLY A 89 -9.53 2.84 10.74
CA GLY A 89 -9.76 3.25 9.35
C GLY A 89 -9.03 2.35 8.37
N SER A 90 -8.36 2.97 7.39
CA SER A 90 -7.54 2.26 6.40
C SER A 90 -6.21 2.96 6.21
N VAL A 91 -5.23 2.20 5.75
CA VAL A 91 -3.87 2.66 5.44
C VAL A 91 -3.48 2.22 4.04
N LEU A 92 -2.55 2.96 3.43
CA LEU A 92 -1.85 2.56 2.22
C LEU A 92 -0.52 1.92 2.63
N ILE A 93 -0.21 0.76 2.07
CA ILE A 93 1.04 0.04 2.32
C ILE A 93 1.79 -0.17 1.01
N MET A 94 3.09 0.12 1.08
CA MET A 94 4.05 -0.01 -0.01
C MET A 94 5.38 -0.48 0.57
N HIS A 95 6.24 -1.08 -0.25
CA HIS A 95 7.64 -1.30 0.14
C HIS A 95 8.36 0.03 0.27
N TYR A 96 9.27 0.13 1.23
CA TYR A 96 10.07 1.30 1.54
C TYR A 96 11.52 0.92 1.70
N ASP A 97 12.36 1.55 0.89
CA ASP A 97 13.81 1.41 0.97
C ASP A 97 14.36 2.55 1.84
N PRO A 98 14.90 2.27 3.04
CA PRO A 98 15.41 3.30 3.94
C PRO A 98 16.70 3.95 3.43
N ASP A 99 17.47 3.30 2.56
CA ASP A 99 18.76 3.80 2.09
C ASP A 99 18.59 4.96 1.09
N ASN A 100 17.52 4.92 0.30
CA ASN A 100 17.22 5.95 -0.71
C ASN A 100 15.86 6.65 -0.50
N GLY A 101 15.08 6.24 0.49
CA GLY A 101 13.77 6.79 0.82
C GLY A 101 12.68 6.51 -0.22
N SER A 102 12.90 5.53 -1.12
CA SER A 102 11.97 5.24 -2.20
C SER A 102 10.82 4.34 -1.77
N LEU A 103 9.67 4.52 -2.42
CA LEU A 103 8.51 3.65 -2.30
C LEU A 103 8.40 2.76 -3.55
N SER A 104 8.14 1.48 -3.35
CA SER A 104 7.99 0.52 -4.44
C SER A 104 6.76 -0.39 -4.25
N PRO A 105 6.29 -1.05 -5.33
CA PRO A 105 5.09 -1.87 -5.27
C PRO A 105 5.28 -3.12 -4.40
N VAL A 106 4.22 -3.56 -3.74
CA VAL A 106 4.07 -4.89 -3.12
C VAL A 106 3.62 -5.89 -4.18
N TYR A 107 4.25 -7.07 -4.22
CA TYR A 107 3.89 -8.11 -5.18
C TYR A 107 2.86 -9.09 -4.61
N ASP A 108 2.05 -9.70 -5.48
CA ASP A 108 0.98 -10.64 -5.09
C ASP A 108 1.44 -11.74 -4.12
N MET A 109 2.65 -12.27 -4.33
CA MET A 109 3.21 -13.34 -3.50
C MET A 109 3.49 -12.92 -2.05
N GLU A 110 3.63 -11.62 -1.80
CA GLU A 110 3.99 -11.04 -0.50
C GLU A 110 2.76 -10.62 0.31
N ILE A 111 1.59 -10.54 -0.32
CA ILE A 111 0.37 -10.02 0.32
C ILE A 111 -0.04 -10.88 1.52
N GLY A 112 0.15 -12.19 1.45
CA GLY A 112 -0.15 -13.08 2.58
C GLY A 112 0.68 -12.73 3.82
N GLU A 113 2.00 -12.60 3.66
CA GLU A 113 2.90 -12.21 4.75
C GLU A 113 2.60 -10.80 5.26
N LEU A 114 2.34 -9.86 4.35
CA LEU A 114 1.96 -8.50 4.72
C LEU A 114 0.70 -8.48 5.60
N MET A 115 -0.30 -9.30 5.30
CA MET A 115 -1.52 -9.40 6.11
C MET A 115 -1.22 -9.92 7.52
N GLU A 116 -0.39 -10.96 7.65
CA GLU A 116 0.01 -11.48 8.97
C GLU A 116 0.76 -10.42 9.80
N LEU A 117 1.68 -9.68 9.17
CA LEU A 117 2.40 -8.59 9.82
C LEU A 117 1.47 -7.45 10.24
N PHE A 118 0.49 -7.10 9.40
CA PHE A 118 -0.47 -6.05 9.69
C PHE A 118 -1.41 -6.44 10.83
N GLU A 119 -1.96 -7.65 10.80
CA GLU A 119 -2.84 -8.19 11.84
C GLU A 119 -2.13 -8.26 13.19
N ALA A 120 -0.83 -8.59 13.21
CA ALA A 120 -0.02 -8.57 14.43
C ALA A 120 0.11 -7.17 15.07
N GLN A 121 -0.17 -6.09 14.32
CA GLN A 121 -0.18 -4.71 14.84
C GLN A 121 -1.57 -4.20 15.23
N LEU A 122 -2.62 -5.00 15.03
CA LEU A 122 -3.98 -4.65 15.43
C LEU A 122 -4.24 -5.07 16.88
N ASP A 123 -4.82 -4.14 17.65
CA ASP A 123 -5.42 -4.44 18.94
C ASP A 123 -6.93 -4.36 18.86
N THR A 124 -7.60 -5.21 19.64
CA THR A 124 -9.03 -5.11 19.86
C THR A 124 -9.30 -4.17 21.03
N LEU A 125 -9.84 -2.99 20.72
CA LEU A 125 -10.25 -2.00 21.70
C LEU A 125 -11.76 -2.05 21.94
N ARG A 126 -12.20 -1.56 23.10
CA ARG A 126 -13.61 -1.52 23.48
C ARG A 126 -13.99 -0.14 24.02
N SER A 127 -15.12 0.38 23.54
CA SER A 127 -15.75 1.59 24.06
C SER A 127 -17.23 1.32 24.31
N GLY A 128 -17.61 1.17 25.58
CA GLY A 128 -18.94 0.73 25.98
C GLY A 128 -19.24 -0.68 25.45
N ASP A 129 -20.26 -0.81 24.60
CA ASP A 129 -20.66 -2.09 23.99
C ASP A 129 -20.05 -2.33 22.61
N VAL A 130 -19.27 -1.38 22.09
CA VAL A 130 -18.62 -1.50 20.78
C VAL A 130 -17.20 -2.02 20.95
N SER A 131 -16.89 -3.11 20.27
CA SER A 131 -15.54 -3.66 20.12
C SER A 131 -15.07 -3.43 18.69
N PHE A 132 -13.83 -2.99 18.51
CA PHE A 132 -13.28 -2.69 17.18
C PHE A 132 -11.78 -2.93 17.15
N ALA A 133 -11.26 -3.26 15.99
CA ALA A 133 -9.82 -3.38 15.76
C ALA A 133 -9.23 -2.03 15.39
N ALA A 134 -8.09 -1.71 16.01
CA ALA A 134 -7.34 -0.48 15.80
C ALA A 134 -5.86 -0.80 15.59
N LEU A 135 -5.23 -0.10 14.65
CA LEU A 135 -3.82 -0.24 14.35
C LEU A 135 -2.99 0.56 15.34
N ARG A 136 -2.02 -0.08 16.00
CA ARG A 136 -0.99 0.61 16.78
C ARG A 136 -0.12 1.46 15.85
N ILE A 137 0.07 2.72 16.21
CA ILE A 137 1.02 3.61 15.54
C ILE A 137 2.34 3.60 16.32
N GLY A 138 3.45 3.43 15.58
CA GLY A 138 4.82 3.36 16.10
C GLY A 138 5.73 4.43 15.50
#